data_AF-A0A7X9DN75-F1
#
_entry.id   AF-A0A7X9DN75-F1
#
_cell.length_a   1.000
_cell.length_b   1.000
_cell.length_c   1.000
_cell.angle_alpha   90.00
_cell.angle_beta   90.00
_cell.angle_gamma   90.00
#
_symmetry.space_group_name_H-M   'P 1'
#
loop_
_entity.id
_entity.type
_entity.pdbx_description
1 polymer ?
#
loop_
_entity_poly.entity_id
_entity_poly.type
_entity_poly.pdbx_seq_one_letter_code
_entity_poly.pdbx_strand_id
1 'polypeptide(L)'
;MELERDEEGNIAQKDSLGRLKYRPVPAEKTAQRWNYDHADYRNYQDGDFASSIEYTNEDADKGPGSQRMYAQKEQDYASLINDEVRVYKGGSWRDRAYWLSPGTRRYLHEKASRDDLGFRCAMTRVGPPAGN
;
A
#
# COMPACT_ATOMS: atom_id res chain seq x y z
N MET A 1 -8.51 3.20 -9.20
CA MET A 1 -8.80 1.89 -9.83
C MET A 1 -10.04 2.05 -10.72
N GLU A 2 -10.03 1.53 -11.94
CA GLU A 2 -11.18 1.44 -12.83
C GLU A 2 -11.56 -0.03 -13.07
N LEU A 3 -12.84 -0.30 -13.35
CA LEU A 3 -13.29 -1.63 -13.75
C LEU A 3 -12.59 -2.03 -15.04
N GLU A 4 -12.04 -3.23 -15.08
CA GLU A 4 -11.47 -3.78 -16.30
C GLU A 4 -12.58 -3.92 -17.34
N ARG A 5 -12.32 -3.44 -18.56
CA ARG A 5 -13.24 -3.50 -19.69
C ARG A 5 -12.58 -4.32 -20.79
N ASP A 6 -13.36 -5.18 -21.42
CA ASP A 6 -12.92 -5.93 -22.60
C ASP A 6 -12.76 -4.96 -23.80
N GLU A 7 -12.14 -5.42 -24.89
CA GLU A 7 -11.85 -4.59 -26.08
C GLU A 7 -13.10 -3.97 -26.72
N GLU A 8 -14.28 -4.51 -26.40
CA GLU A 8 -15.60 -4.05 -26.84
C GLU A 8 -16.23 -3.01 -25.88
N GLY A 9 -15.53 -2.59 -24.82
CA GLY A 9 -15.96 -1.56 -23.88
C GLY A 9 -16.96 -2.03 -22.81
N ASN A 10 -17.34 -3.31 -22.83
CA ASN A 10 -18.15 -3.98 -21.81
C ASN A 10 -17.32 -4.30 -20.56
N ILE A 11 -17.99 -4.48 -19.41
CA ILE A 11 -17.32 -4.89 -18.16
C ILE A 11 -16.71 -6.28 -18.37
N ALA A 12 -15.42 -6.42 -18.08
CA ALA A 12 -14.70 -7.67 -18.25
C ALA A 12 -15.38 -8.82 -17.49
N GLN A 13 -15.27 -10.02 -18.04
CA GLN A 13 -15.82 -11.21 -17.39
C GLN A 13 -15.31 -11.35 -15.96
N LYS A 14 -16.23 -11.71 -15.06
CA LYS A 14 -15.95 -11.91 -13.64
C LYS A 14 -14.84 -12.95 -13.47
N ASP A 15 -14.03 -12.76 -12.44
CA ASP A 15 -13.01 -13.73 -12.05
C ASP A 15 -13.66 -15.09 -11.67
N SER A 16 -12.87 -16.15 -11.58
CA SER A 16 -13.31 -17.51 -11.19
C SER A 16 -14.07 -17.52 -9.85
N LEU A 17 -13.76 -16.55 -8.97
CA LEU A 17 -14.44 -16.33 -7.68
C LEU A 17 -15.64 -15.35 -7.75
N GLY A 18 -16.12 -15.01 -8.95
CA GLY A 18 -17.27 -14.14 -9.19
C GLY A 18 -17.03 -12.64 -8.94
N ARG A 19 -15.78 -12.24 -8.70
CA ARG A 19 -15.40 -10.84 -8.41
C ARG A 19 -15.18 -10.04 -9.69
N LEU A 20 -15.50 -8.76 -9.64
CA LEU A 20 -15.18 -7.83 -10.71
C LEU A 20 -13.68 -7.52 -10.70
N LYS A 21 -13.07 -7.50 -11.89
CA LYS A 21 -11.64 -7.16 -12.05
C LYS A 21 -11.45 -5.66 -12.09
N TYR A 22 -10.39 -5.19 -11.46
CA TYR A 22 -10.01 -3.77 -11.39
C TYR A 22 -8.59 -3.59 -11.92
N ARG A 23 -8.38 -2.49 -12.65
CA ARG A 23 -7.06 -2.05 -13.13
C ARG A 23 -6.73 -0.67 -12.54
N PRO A 24 -5.45 -0.37 -12.24
CA PRO A 24 -5.03 1.01 -11.98
C PRO A 24 -5.39 1.92 -13.16
N VAL A 25 -5.82 3.16 -12.86
CA VAL A 25 -6.19 4.13 -13.90
C VAL A 25 -4.89 4.57 -14.59
N PRO A 26 -4.81 4.50 -15.94
CA PRO A 26 -3.61 4.96 -16.64
C PRO A 26 -3.41 6.46 -16.48
N ALA A 27 -2.15 6.90 -16.54
CA ALA A 27 -1.77 8.30 -16.41
C ALA A 27 -2.44 9.19 -17.48
N GLU A 28 -2.63 8.67 -18.70
CA GLU A 28 -3.25 9.39 -19.82
C GLU A 28 -4.67 9.86 -19.51
N LYS A 29 -5.48 9.02 -18.88
CA LYS A 29 -6.86 9.36 -18.46
C LYS A 29 -6.89 10.26 -17.24
N THR A 30 -5.77 10.33 -16.52
CA THR A 30 -5.65 11.05 -15.26
C THR A 30 -5.08 12.46 -15.48
N ALA A 31 -4.27 12.68 -16.53
CA ALA A 31 -3.65 13.95 -16.86
C ALA A 31 -4.61 15.14 -17.04
N GLN A 32 -5.87 14.88 -17.39
CA GLN A 32 -6.91 15.93 -17.53
C GLN A 32 -7.71 16.17 -16.24
N ARG A 33 -7.47 15.39 -15.18
CA ARG A 33 -8.13 15.55 -13.87
C ARG A 33 -7.30 16.45 -12.99
N TRP A 34 -7.99 17.28 -12.19
CA TRP A 34 -7.36 18.20 -11.25
C TRP A 34 -7.09 17.57 -9.86
N ASN A 35 -7.64 16.40 -9.57
CA ASN A 35 -7.64 15.80 -8.23
C ASN A 35 -6.42 14.93 -7.92
N TYR A 36 -5.96 14.17 -8.91
CA TYR A 36 -4.88 13.19 -8.76
C TYR A 36 -4.25 12.96 -10.13
N ASP A 37 -2.96 12.58 -10.15
CA ASP A 37 -2.14 12.34 -11.35
C ASP A 37 -1.79 10.85 -11.53
N HIS A 38 -1.71 10.12 -10.42
CA HIS A 38 -1.39 8.69 -10.38
C HIS A 38 -2.47 7.89 -9.67
N ALA A 39 -2.64 6.63 -10.07
CA ALA A 39 -3.63 5.74 -9.47
C ALA A 39 -3.19 5.18 -8.12
N ASP A 40 -1.89 5.10 -7.87
CA ASP A 40 -1.29 4.57 -6.64
C ASP A 40 -0.12 5.48 -6.22
N TYR A 41 -0.14 5.91 -4.96
CA TYR A 41 0.87 6.79 -4.36
C TYR A 41 1.64 6.12 -3.21
N ARG A 42 1.48 4.80 -3.01
CA ARG A 42 2.12 4.09 -1.89
C ARG A 42 3.64 4.28 -1.85
N ASN A 43 4.31 4.33 -3.01
CA ASN A 43 5.76 4.45 -3.14
C ASN A 43 6.18 5.73 -3.87
N TYR A 44 5.65 6.88 -3.44
CA TYR A 44 6.09 8.13 -4.02
C TYR A 44 7.56 8.40 -3.67
N GLN A 45 8.43 8.46 -4.68
CA GLN A 45 9.89 8.63 -4.54
C GLN A 45 10.58 7.55 -3.68
N ASP A 46 9.95 6.38 -3.51
CA ASP A 46 10.51 5.26 -2.74
C ASP A 46 10.78 4.05 -3.66
N GLY A 47 11.87 3.35 -3.38
CA GLY A 47 12.32 2.20 -4.15
C GLY A 47 13.05 2.58 -5.44
N ASP A 48 13.89 3.61 -5.43
CA ASP A 48 14.89 3.82 -6.48
C ASP A 48 16.05 2.83 -6.34
N PHE A 49 16.79 2.61 -7.43
CA PHE A 49 17.90 1.65 -7.43
C PHE A 49 19.01 2.06 -6.44
N ALA A 50 19.28 3.36 -6.32
CA ALA A 50 20.37 3.85 -5.48
C ALA A 50 20.07 3.70 -3.98
N SER A 51 18.78 3.73 -3.59
CA SER A 51 18.36 3.44 -2.23
C SER A 51 18.24 1.94 -1.92
N SER A 52 18.45 1.05 -2.89
CA SER A 52 18.17 -0.38 -2.76
C SER A 52 19.30 -1.23 -2.19
N ILE A 53 18.96 -2.40 -1.63
CA ILE A 53 19.97 -3.35 -1.14
C ILE A 53 20.87 -3.84 -2.28
N GLU A 54 20.35 -3.82 -3.51
CA GLU A 54 21.05 -4.25 -4.72
C GLU A 54 21.81 -3.11 -5.41
N TYR A 55 22.03 -1.95 -4.74
CA TYR A 55 22.67 -0.77 -5.35
C TYR A 55 24.05 -1.04 -5.98
N THR A 56 24.74 -2.12 -5.58
CA THR A 56 26.05 -2.51 -6.10
C THR A 56 25.97 -3.42 -7.33
N ASN A 57 24.79 -4.00 -7.61
CA ASN A 57 24.59 -4.95 -8.69
C ASN A 57 24.21 -4.22 -9.98
N GLU A 58 25.11 -4.22 -10.95
CA GLU A 58 24.90 -3.51 -12.23
C GLU A 58 23.82 -4.16 -13.11
N ASP A 59 23.57 -5.46 -12.92
CA ASP A 59 22.57 -6.26 -13.65
C ASP A 59 21.16 -6.24 -13.02
N ALA A 60 21.01 -5.56 -11.88
CA ALA A 60 19.72 -5.48 -11.19
C ALA A 60 18.72 -4.59 -11.96
N ASP A 61 17.45 -4.98 -11.93
CA ASP A 61 16.39 -4.27 -12.63
C ASP A 61 16.21 -2.86 -12.06
N LYS A 62 16.37 -1.85 -12.91
CA LYS A 62 16.25 -0.42 -12.56
C LYS A 62 14.80 0.08 -12.68
N GLY A 63 13.84 -0.80 -12.96
CA GLY A 63 12.42 -0.49 -12.97
C GLY A 63 11.93 0.09 -11.64
N PRO A 64 10.82 0.86 -11.65
CA PRO A 64 10.23 1.42 -10.44
C PRO A 64 9.62 0.32 -9.55
N GLY A 65 9.94 0.31 -8.26
CA GLY A 65 9.35 -0.64 -7.31
C GLY A 65 10.17 -0.81 -6.03
N SER A 66 9.48 -0.97 -4.90
CA SER A 66 10.08 -1.22 -3.58
C SER A 66 10.36 -2.71 -3.34
N GLN A 67 9.99 -3.61 -4.27
CA GLN A 67 10.13 -5.06 -4.07
C GLN A 67 11.57 -5.50 -3.78
N ARG A 68 12.55 -4.79 -4.33
CA ARG A 68 13.99 -4.96 -4.09
C ARG A 68 14.45 -4.56 -2.68
N MET A 69 13.66 -3.81 -1.93
CA MET A 69 13.99 -3.39 -0.56
C MET A 69 13.69 -4.47 0.47
N TYR A 70 12.76 -5.37 0.15
CA TYR A 70 12.12 -6.27 1.09
C TYR A 70 12.35 -7.72 0.68
N ALA A 71 12.32 -8.62 1.67
CA ALA A 71 12.53 -10.04 1.40
C ALA A 71 11.38 -10.59 0.55
N GLN A 72 11.71 -11.08 -0.64
CA GLN A 72 10.75 -11.75 -1.54
C GLN A 72 10.84 -13.27 -1.40
N LYS A 73 12.00 -13.79 -0.99
CA LYS A 73 12.27 -15.22 -0.85
C LYS A 73 12.73 -15.54 0.57
N GLU A 74 12.55 -16.80 0.97
CA GLU A 74 12.91 -17.30 2.30
C GLU A 74 14.42 -17.16 2.62
N GLN A 75 15.26 -17.00 1.59
CA GLN A 75 16.72 -16.81 1.71
C GLN A 75 17.16 -15.35 1.67
N ASP A 76 16.23 -14.38 1.53
CA ASP A 76 16.56 -12.96 1.61
C ASP A 76 16.72 -12.52 3.07
N TYR A 77 17.86 -11.92 3.39
CA TYR A 77 18.13 -11.34 4.70
C TYR A 77 17.55 -9.92 4.84
N ALA A 78 16.31 -9.70 4.40
CA ALA A 78 15.61 -8.43 4.46
C ALA A 78 14.30 -8.56 5.27
N SER A 79 13.69 -7.41 5.61
CA SER A 79 12.44 -7.44 6.38
C SER A 79 11.28 -7.93 5.50
N LEU A 80 10.32 -8.63 6.11
CA LEU A 80 9.06 -9.03 5.47
C LEU A 80 8.03 -7.88 5.42
N ILE A 81 8.41 -6.66 5.82
CA ILE A 81 7.52 -5.50 5.89
C ILE A 81 7.54 -4.81 4.53
N ASN A 82 6.66 -5.24 3.62
CA ASN A 82 6.50 -4.63 2.30
C ASN A 82 5.38 -3.57 2.28
N ASP A 83 5.08 -2.98 1.11
CA ASP A 83 4.06 -1.93 0.95
C ASP A 83 2.62 -2.38 1.25
N GLU A 84 2.38 -3.69 1.28
CA GLU A 84 1.08 -4.28 1.60
C GLU A 84 0.92 -4.49 3.11
N VAL A 85 1.99 -4.31 3.88
CA VAL A 85 1.97 -4.43 5.34
C VAL A 85 1.69 -3.06 5.97
N ARG A 86 0.73 -3.02 6.89
CA ARG A 86 0.32 -1.80 7.61
C ARG A 86 0.69 -1.88 9.08
N VAL A 87 1.05 -0.73 9.63
CA VAL A 87 1.27 -0.56 11.07
C VAL A 87 -0.05 -0.39 11.78
N TYR A 88 -0.26 -1.14 12.85
CA TYR A 88 -1.38 -0.92 13.78
C TYR A 88 -0.89 -0.78 15.22
N LYS A 89 -1.68 -0.07 16.04
CA LYS A 89 -1.29 0.47 17.34
C LYS A 89 -2.45 0.45 18.33
N GLY A 90 -2.14 0.64 19.62
CA GLY A 90 -3.12 0.95 20.66
C GLY A 90 -3.47 -0.20 21.60
N GLY A 91 -2.82 -1.36 21.46
CA GLY A 91 -3.19 -2.57 22.20
C GLY A 91 -4.62 -3.04 21.87
N SER A 92 -4.95 -4.23 22.36
CA SER A 92 -6.28 -4.80 22.29
C SER A 92 -6.65 -5.44 23.62
N TRP A 93 -7.91 -5.86 23.76
CA TRP A 93 -8.42 -6.55 24.96
C TRP A 93 -7.68 -7.86 25.26
N ARG A 94 -7.01 -8.45 24.25
CA ARG A 94 -6.22 -9.68 24.37
C ARG A 94 -4.73 -9.44 24.62
N ASP A 95 -4.27 -8.19 24.52
CA ASP A 95 -2.85 -7.86 24.56
C ASP A 95 -2.30 -7.68 25.98
N ARG A 96 -1.02 -8.00 26.14
CA ARG A 96 -0.25 -7.65 27.35
C ARG A 96 0.11 -6.16 27.34
N ALA A 97 0.40 -5.62 28.53
CA ALA A 97 0.74 -4.21 28.76
C ALA A 97 1.86 -3.66 27.85
N TYR A 98 2.79 -4.50 27.40
CA TYR A 98 3.84 -4.11 26.46
C TYR A 98 3.29 -3.48 25.16
N TRP A 99 2.14 -3.93 24.68
CA TRP A 99 1.52 -3.43 23.44
C TRP A 99 0.69 -2.15 23.64
N LEU A 100 0.49 -1.73 24.88
CA LEU A 100 -0.14 -0.45 25.21
C LEU A 100 0.86 0.72 25.13
N SER A 101 2.16 0.44 25.10
CA SER A 101 3.17 1.47 24.93
C SER A 101 3.11 2.09 23.52
N PRO A 102 3.12 3.43 23.39
CA PRO A 102 2.98 4.11 22.10
C PRO A 102 4.15 3.81 21.15
N GLY A 103 5.33 3.52 21.71
CA GLY A 103 6.53 3.18 20.93
C GLY A 103 6.41 1.85 20.19
N THR A 104 5.67 0.89 20.76
CA THR A 104 5.63 -0.48 20.27
C THR A 104 4.85 -0.60 18.96
N ARG A 105 5.49 -1.04 17.86
CA ARG A 105 4.89 -1.17 16.52
C ARG A 105 4.54 -2.63 16.23
N ARG A 106 3.37 -2.87 15.66
CA ARG A 106 2.97 -4.17 15.08
C ARG A 106 2.60 -3.98 13.64
N TYR A 107 2.73 -5.07 12.90
CA TYR A 107 2.60 -5.12 11.46
C TYR A 107 1.61 -6.22 11.09
N LEU A 108 0.72 -5.93 10.15
CA LEU A 108 -0.21 -6.90 9.60
C LEU A 108 -0.42 -6.60 8.12
N HIS A 109 -0.60 -7.64 7.32
CA HIS A 109 -0.94 -7.50 5.92
C HIS A 109 -2.30 -6.80 5.75
N GLU A 110 -2.43 -5.87 4.79
CA GLU A 110 -3.61 -5.00 4.64
C GLU A 110 -4.93 -5.75 4.36
N LYS A 111 -4.84 -6.97 3.80
CA LYS A 111 -6.00 -7.84 3.55
C LYS A 111 -6.34 -8.78 4.70
N ALA A 112 -5.50 -8.85 5.73
CA ALA A 112 -5.76 -9.71 6.89
C ALA A 112 -6.65 -8.99 7.90
N SER A 113 -7.50 -9.77 8.57
CA SER A 113 -8.40 -9.28 9.62
C SER A 113 -8.18 -10.07 10.90
N ARG A 114 -8.50 -9.44 12.04
CA ARG A 114 -8.44 -10.04 13.37
C ARG A 114 -9.65 -9.58 14.17
N ASP A 115 -10.09 -10.43 15.10
CA ASP A 115 -11.17 -10.17 16.04
C ASP A 115 -10.83 -9.06 17.06
N ASP A 116 -9.54 -8.86 17.30
CA ASP A 116 -9.00 -7.94 18.29
C ASP A 116 -8.47 -6.63 17.69
N LEU A 117 -8.74 -6.38 16.40
CA LEU A 117 -8.24 -5.22 15.66
C LEU A 117 -9.38 -4.36 15.10
N GLY A 118 -9.34 -3.06 15.38
CA GLY A 118 -10.27 -2.06 14.84
C GLY A 118 -9.55 -0.87 14.20
N PHE A 119 -10.29 0.22 13.94
CA PHE A 119 -9.75 1.45 13.37
C PHE A 119 -10.22 2.70 14.14
N ARG A 120 -9.47 3.79 14.03
CA ARG A 120 -9.86 5.13 14.49
C ARG A 120 -9.76 6.09 13.33
N CYS A 121 -10.78 6.92 13.14
CA CYS A 121 -10.78 7.95 12.11
C CYS A 121 -9.80 9.07 12.50
N ALA A 122 -9.03 9.53 11.53
CA ALA A 122 -8.19 10.72 11.63
C ALA A 122 -8.64 11.72 10.57
N MET A 123 -8.55 13.01 10.90
CA MET A 123 -8.90 14.10 9.99
C MET A 123 -7.83 15.19 10.14
N THR A 124 -7.47 15.82 9.02
CA THR A 124 -6.38 16.81 8.99
C THR A 124 -6.79 18.12 9.66
N ARG A 125 -8.03 18.58 9.44
CA ARG A 125 -8.62 19.75 10.09
C ARG A 125 -10.14 19.72 10.00
N VAL A 126 -10.82 20.20 11.04
CA VAL A 126 -12.27 20.45 11.04
C VAL A 126 -12.45 21.96 11.20
N GLY A 127 -13.07 22.63 10.23
CA GLY A 127 -13.36 24.08 10.28
C GLY A 127 -12.95 24.88 9.03
N PRO A 128 -13.36 26.16 8.91
CA PRO A 128 -13.02 27.03 7.77
C PRO A 128 -11.52 27.37 7.73
N PRO A 129 -10.89 27.53 6.55
CA PRO A 129 -9.44 27.77 6.39
C PRO A 129 -8.85 28.93 7.20
N ALA A 130 -9.70 29.84 7.69
CA ALA A 130 -9.30 31.07 8.35
C ALA A 130 -9.73 31.22 9.83
N GLY A 131 -10.18 30.16 10.53
CA GLY A 131 -10.65 30.30 11.91
C GLY A 131 -10.30 29.12 12.81
N ASN A 132 -9.82 29.42 14.01
CA ASN A 132 -9.61 28.50 15.13
C ASN A 132 -10.94 28.15 15.81
#